data_AF-W9G791-F1
#
_entry.id   AF-W9G791-F1
#
_cell.length_a   1.000
_cell.length_b   1.000
_cell.length_c   1.000
_cell.angle_alpha   90.00
_cell.angle_beta   90.00
_cell.angle_gamma   90.00
#
_symmetry.space_group_name_H-M   'P 1'
#
loop_
_entity.id
_entity.type
_entity.pdbx_description
1 polymer ?
#
loop_
_entity_poly.entity_id
_entity_poly.type
_entity_poly.pdbx_seq_one_letter_code
_entity_poly.pdbx_strand_id
1 'polypeptide(L)'
;MCLLGVVVLAAVRGRWPVGVLDVAAAGTAAAVVAGLRDPAANLLSAMPTSAARRQARRLMLLVPAGLGLWLAYLAAANLVSRGVGWPLGPAVALVATGCAVAAWTPERFAVEAGVAAPLGWMALARAWSGLHDSVTPVLTAYQSHPWVVTAVASAALLMGRSR
;
A
#
# COMPACT_ATOMS: atom_id res chain seq x y z
N MET A 1 9.63 -2.41 13.01
CA MET A 1 9.71 -2.47 14.48
C MET A 1 8.38 -2.08 15.14
N CYS A 2 7.79 -0.91 14.88
CA CYS A 2 6.53 -0.50 15.54
C CYS A 2 5.31 -1.39 15.24
N LEU A 3 5.15 -1.85 13.99
CA LEU A 3 4.06 -2.77 13.61
C LEU A 3 4.10 -4.10 14.38
N LEU A 4 5.29 -4.63 14.62
CA LEU A 4 5.50 -5.88 15.35
C LEU A 4 5.13 -5.70 16.83
N GLY A 5 5.47 -4.56 17.42
CA GLY A 5 5.06 -4.19 18.77
C GLY A 5 3.55 -4.05 18.94
N VAL A 6 2.85 -3.42 17.98
CA VAL A 6 1.38 -3.29 18.00
C VAL A 6 0.68 -4.65 17.89
N VAL A 7 1.22 -5.56 17.06
CA VAL A 7 0.69 -6.92 16.88
C VAL A 7 0.86 -7.75 18.16
N VAL A 8 2.03 -7.67 18.81
CA VAL A 8 2.28 -8.34 20.11
C VAL A 8 1.34 -7.80 21.18
N LEU A 9 1.15 -6.48 21.25
CA LEU A 9 0.25 -5.85 22.23
C LEU A 9 -1.22 -6.24 22.03
N ALA A 10 -1.66 -6.34 20.77
CA ALA A 10 -3.01 -6.79 20.39
C ALA A 10 -3.24 -8.27 20.73
N ALA A 11 -2.24 -9.12 20.48
CA ALA A 11 -2.29 -10.54 20.82
C ALA A 11 -2.38 -10.76 22.34
N VAL A 12 -1.62 -9.99 23.14
CA VAL A 12 -1.63 -10.08 24.61
C VAL A 12 -2.97 -9.62 25.20
N ARG A 13 -3.68 -8.67 24.57
CA ARG A 13 -4.97 -8.17 25.08
C ARG A 13 -6.20 -8.94 24.61
N GLY A 14 -6.04 -9.97 23.78
CA GLY A 14 -7.16 -10.80 23.30
C GLY A 14 -8.22 -10.05 22.49
N ARG A 15 -7.96 -8.81 22.09
CA ARG A 15 -8.83 -7.97 21.25
C ARG A 15 -8.03 -7.61 20.02
N TRP A 16 -8.24 -8.34 18.92
CA TRP A 16 -7.71 -7.94 17.62
C TRP A 16 -8.43 -6.66 17.19
N PRO A 17 -7.76 -5.50 17.17
CA PRO A 17 -8.42 -4.30 16.71
C PRO A 17 -8.59 -4.48 15.22
N VAL A 18 -9.84 -4.42 14.74
CA VAL A 18 -10.22 -4.53 13.33
C VAL A 18 -9.49 -3.48 12.46
N GLY A 19 -8.79 -2.50 13.05
CA GLY A 19 -7.89 -1.57 12.36
C GLY A 19 -6.42 -1.94 12.24
N VAL A 20 -5.92 -2.99 12.91
CA VAL A 20 -4.50 -3.35 12.83
C VAL A 20 -4.15 -3.94 11.46
N LEU A 21 -5.06 -4.72 10.85
CA LEU A 21 -4.86 -5.26 9.50
C LEU A 21 -4.81 -4.13 8.46
N ASP A 22 -5.72 -3.18 8.56
CA ASP A 22 -5.79 -2.00 7.69
C ASP A 22 -4.50 -1.16 7.78
N VAL A 23 -4.05 -0.86 9.00
CA VAL A 23 -2.80 -0.10 9.21
C VAL A 23 -1.57 -0.89 8.73
N ALA A 24 -1.54 -2.21 8.93
CA ALA A 24 -0.47 -3.05 8.42
C ALA A 24 -0.46 -3.10 6.89
N ALA A 25 -1.63 -3.16 6.24
CA ALA A 25 -1.76 -3.12 4.78
C ALA A 25 -1.26 -1.77 4.23
N ALA A 26 -1.70 -0.67 4.82
CA ALA A 26 -1.27 0.67 4.44
C ALA A 26 0.24 0.88 4.67
N GLY A 27 0.78 0.37 5.78
CA GLY A 27 2.22 0.41 6.08
C GLY A 27 3.05 -0.43 5.11
N THR A 28 2.53 -1.59 4.68
CA THR A 28 3.19 -2.44 3.68
C THR A 28 3.18 -1.76 2.31
N ALA A 29 2.05 -1.16 1.92
CA ALA A 29 1.94 -0.36 0.70
C ALA A 29 2.91 0.83 0.72
N ALA A 30 2.97 1.57 1.83
CA ALA A 30 3.91 2.66 2.02
C ALA A 30 5.37 2.18 1.90
N ALA A 31 5.72 1.03 2.49
CA ALA A 31 7.07 0.48 2.39
C ALA A 31 7.45 0.10 0.94
N VAL A 32 6.52 -0.49 0.19
CA VAL A 32 6.71 -0.81 -1.23
C VAL A 32 6.96 0.46 -2.04
N VAL A 33 6.16 1.50 -1.82
CA VAL A 33 6.31 2.80 -2.51
C VAL A 33 7.60 3.51 -2.09
N ALA A 34 7.96 3.48 -0.81
CA ALA A 34 9.21 4.04 -0.30
C ALA A 34 10.44 3.37 -0.96
N GLY A 35 10.38 2.06 -1.21
CA GLY A 35 11.43 1.32 -1.91
C GLY A 35 11.65 1.75 -3.36
N LEU A 36 10.69 2.47 -3.97
CA LEU A 36 10.85 3.02 -5.32
C LEU A 36 11.83 4.18 -5.38
N ARG A 37 12.21 4.77 -4.22
CA ARG A 37 13.24 5.80 -4.16
C ARG A 37 14.55 5.27 -4.74
N ASP A 38 15.07 5.93 -5.78
CA ASP A 38 16.34 5.60 -6.41
C ASP A 38 17.43 6.59 -5.96
N PRO A 39 18.08 6.37 -4.80
CA PRO A 39 19.15 7.26 -4.34
C PRO A 39 20.37 7.24 -5.29
N ALA A 40 20.50 6.20 -6.11
CA ALA A 40 21.58 6.05 -7.08
C ALA A 40 21.24 6.71 -8.43
N ALA A 41 20.07 7.33 -8.60
CA ALA A 41 19.68 7.97 -9.86
C ALA A 41 20.71 9.02 -10.32
N ASN A 42 21.27 9.79 -9.39
CA ASN A 42 22.28 10.80 -9.68
C ASN A 42 23.60 10.18 -10.14
N LEU A 43 23.97 9.01 -9.59
CA LEU A 43 25.20 8.27 -9.94
C LEU A 43 25.06 7.49 -11.25
N LEU A 44 23.85 7.04 -11.57
CA LEU A 44 23.53 6.25 -12.76
C LEU A 44 23.05 7.10 -13.94
N SER A 45 23.02 8.43 -13.79
CA SER A 45 22.67 9.37 -14.87
C SER A 45 23.61 9.25 -16.07
N ALA A 46 24.87 8.86 -15.83
CA ALA A 46 25.87 8.59 -16.86
C ALA A 46 25.68 7.25 -17.60
N MET A 47 24.84 6.35 -17.08
CA MET A 47 24.60 5.05 -17.72
C MET A 47 23.43 5.11 -18.70
N PRO A 48 23.53 4.50 -19.90
CA PRO A 48 22.52 4.58 -20.97
C PRO A 48 21.24 3.78 -20.70
N THR A 49 20.94 3.46 -19.44
CA THR A 49 19.71 2.76 -19.08
C THR A 49 18.59 3.76 -18.86
N SER A 50 17.42 3.53 -19.47
CA SER A 50 16.27 4.41 -19.27
C SER A 50 15.76 4.32 -17.83
N ALA A 51 15.43 5.47 -17.23
CA ALA A 51 14.90 5.56 -15.87
C ALA A 51 13.64 4.69 -15.69
N ALA A 52 12.77 4.68 -16.70
CA ALA A 52 11.56 3.85 -16.73
C ALA A 52 11.85 2.35 -16.57
N ARG A 53 12.95 1.84 -17.16
CA ARG A 53 13.32 0.41 -17.07
C ARG A 53 13.86 0.05 -15.70
N ARG A 54 14.63 0.96 -15.07
CA ARG A 54 15.09 0.79 -13.68
C ARG A 54 13.92 0.76 -12.70
N GLN A 55 12.97 1.68 -12.85
CA GLN A 55 11.75 1.73 -12.03
C GLN A 55 10.86 0.49 -12.25
N ALA A 56 10.72 0.00 -13.49
CA ALA A 56 10.00 -1.24 -13.78
C ALA A 56 10.59 -2.44 -13.03
N ARG A 57 11.92 -2.60 -13.08
CA ARG A 57 12.62 -3.69 -12.36
C ARG A 57 12.44 -3.59 -10.85
N ARG A 58 12.52 -2.38 -10.30
CA ARG A 58 12.26 -2.14 -8.86
C ARG A 58 10.83 -2.54 -8.48
N LEU A 59 9.83 -2.14 -9.27
CA LEU A 59 8.44 -2.57 -9.07
C LEU A 59 8.29 -4.09 -9.13
N MET A 60 8.89 -4.74 -10.14
CA MET A 60 8.86 -6.20 -10.29
C MET A 60 9.50 -6.95 -9.13
N LEU A 61 10.41 -6.32 -8.37
CA LEU A 61 11.02 -6.92 -7.18
C LEU A 61 10.25 -6.57 -5.89
N LEU A 62 9.86 -5.30 -5.72
CA LEU A 62 9.26 -4.79 -4.49
C LEU A 62 7.80 -5.19 -4.32
N VAL A 63 7.03 -5.27 -5.41
CA VAL A 63 5.63 -5.70 -5.34
C VAL A 63 5.51 -7.15 -4.84
N PRO A 64 6.19 -8.15 -5.44
CA PRO A 64 6.11 -9.52 -4.92
C PRO A 64 6.74 -9.66 -3.53
N ALA A 65 7.81 -8.91 -3.21
CA ALA A 65 8.37 -8.92 -1.86
C ALA A 65 7.39 -8.37 -0.82
N GLY A 66 6.71 -7.25 -1.14
CA GLY A 66 5.68 -6.66 -0.28
C GLY A 66 4.47 -7.58 -0.11
N LEU A 67 4.02 -8.22 -1.19
CA LEU A 67 2.95 -9.22 -1.13
C LEU A 67 3.37 -10.45 -0.32
N GLY A 68 4.61 -10.92 -0.46
CA GLY A 68 5.17 -12.00 0.34
C GLY A 68 5.19 -11.67 1.83
N LEU A 69 5.59 -10.44 2.18
CA LEU A 69 5.56 -9.96 3.56
C LEU A 69 4.13 -9.88 4.10
N TRP A 70 3.17 -9.42 3.29
CA TRP A 70 1.76 -9.37 3.65
C TRP A 70 1.17 -10.78 3.87
N LEU A 71 1.47 -11.72 2.99
CA LEU A 71 1.05 -13.12 3.13
C LEU A 71 1.66 -13.78 4.36
N ALA A 72 2.94 -13.54 4.65
CA ALA A 72 3.59 -14.01 5.86
C ALA A 72 2.93 -13.44 7.12
N TYR A 73 2.57 -12.15 7.08
CA TYR A 73 1.84 -11.50 8.16
C TYR A 73 0.44 -12.11 8.37
N LEU A 74 -0.32 -12.35 7.30
CA LEU A 74 -1.64 -13.00 7.38
C LEU A 74 -1.54 -14.45 7.87
N ALA A 75 -0.51 -15.18 7.44
CA ALA A 75 -0.25 -16.54 7.92
C ALA A 75 0.05 -16.54 9.42
N ALA A 76 0.93 -15.65 9.88
CA ALA A 76 1.23 -15.50 11.30
C ALA A 76 0.00 -15.09 12.14
N ALA A 77 -0.83 -14.17 11.63
CA ALA A 77 -2.06 -13.76 12.29
C ALA A 77 -3.07 -14.93 12.41
N ASN A 78 -3.20 -15.76 11.36
CA ASN A 78 -4.09 -16.93 11.37
C ASN A 78 -3.63 -18.05 12.32
N LEU A 79 -2.32 -18.18 12.57
CA LEU A 79 -1.80 -19.11 13.58
C LEU A 79 -2.22 -18.72 15.00
N VAL A 80 -2.36 -17.42 15.26
CA VAL A 80 -2.73 -16.89 16.58
C VAL A 80 -4.25 -16.78 16.74
N SER A 81 -4.98 -16.42 15.68
CA SER A 81 -6.43 -16.25 15.71
C SER A 81 -7.06 -16.90 14.48
N ARG A 82 -7.73 -18.04 14.67
CA ARG A 82 -8.45 -18.73 13.60
C ARG A 82 -9.62 -17.85 13.14
N GLY A 83 -9.69 -17.54 11.85
CA GLY A 83 -10.77 -16.74 11.27
C GLY A 83 -10.41 -15.28 10.95
N VAL A 84 -9.13 -14.90 11.03
CA VAL A 84 -8.66 -13.66 10.40
C VAL A 84 -8.86 -13.82 8.90
N GLY A 85 -9.84 -13.08 8.35
CA GLY A 85 -10.11 -13.07 6.91
C GLY A 85 -8.84 -12.77 6.11
N TRP A 86 -8.83 -13.12 4.83
CA TRP A 86 -7.71 -12.87 3.92
C TRP A 86 -7.98 -11.62 3.07
N PRO A 87 -7.84 -10.38 3.58
CA PRO A 87 -8.08 -9.17 2.80
C PRO A 87 -6.86 -8.89 1.88
N LEU A 88 -6.68 -9.75 0.88
CA LEU A 88 -5.70 -9.56 -0.18
C LEU A 88 -6.08 -8.38 -1.07
N GLY A 89 -7.35 -8.29 -1.44
CA GLY A 89 -7.87 -7.23 -2.31
C GLY A 89 -7.53 -5.81 -1.82
N PRO A 90 -7.89 -5.42 -0.58
CA PRO A 90 -7.62 -4.08 -0.06
C PRO A 90 -6.12 -3.74 -0.03
N ALA A 91 -5.27 -4.71 0.33
CA ALA A 91 -3.82 -4.50 0.37
C ALA A 91 -3.24 -4.27 -1.03
N VAL A 92 -3.66 -5.06 -2.01
CA VAL A 92 -3.26 -4.89 -3.41
C VAL A 92 -3.72 -3.54 -3.96
N ALA A 93 -4.97 -3.17 -3.67
CA ALA A 93 -5.52 -1.88 -4.08
C ALA A 93 -4.71 -0.71 -3.51
N LEU A 94 -4.35 -0.74 -2.22
CA LEU A 94 -3.54 0.32 -1.58
C LEU A 94 -2.15 0.44 -2.19
N VAL A 95 -1.49 -0.69 -2.48
CA VAL A 95 -0.18 -0.72 -3.17
C VAL A 95 -0.31 -0.11 -4.57
N ALA A 96 -1.32 -0.53 -5.33
CA ALA A 96 -1.57 -0.03 -6.68
C ALA A 96 -1.82 1.47 -6.68
N THR A 97 -2.65 1.98 -5.75
CA THR A 97 -2.95 3.41 -5.64
C THR A 97 -1.72 4.22 -5.25
N GLY A 98 -0.95 3.77 -4.25
CA GLY A 98 0.29 4.45 -3.87
C GLY A 98 1.29 4.53 -5.03
N CYS A 99 1.44 3.44 -5.80
CA CYS A 99 2.24 3.45 -7.01
C CYS A 99 1.70 4.40 -8.09
N ALA A 100 0.39 4.42 -8.30
CA ALA A 100 -0.25 5.31 -9.26
C ALA A 100 -0.04 6.78 -8.89
N VAL A 101 -0.28 7.16 -7.63
CA VAL A 101 -0.05 8.52 -7.14
C VAL A 101 1.41 8.93 -7.34
N ALA A 102 2.35 8.04 -7.02
CA ALA A 102 3.78 8.31 -7.24
C ALA A 102 4.10 8.56 -8.72
N ALA A 103 3.45 7.86 -9.66
CA ALA A 103 3.69 8.03 -11.10
C ALA A 103 3.14 9.35 -11.66
N TRP A 104 2.12 9.94 -11.01
CA TRP A 104 1.50 11.20 -11.43
C TRP A 104 2.04 12.44 -10.71
N THR A 105 2.85 12.23 -9.67
CA THR A 105 3.42 13.31 -8.86
C THR A 105 4.80 13.69 -9.39
N PRO A 106 5.20 14.99 -9.35
CA PRO A 106 6.56 15.39 -9.71
C PRO A 106 7.62 14.56 -8.97
N GLU A 107 8.71 14.19 -9.64
CA GLU A 107 9.74 13.26 -9.12
C GLU A 107 10.23 13.62 -7.70
N ARG A 108 10.35 14.92 -7.41
CA ARG A 108 10.78 15.43 -6.09
C ARG A 108 9.86 15.00 -4.93
N PHE A 109 8.58 14.76 -5.18
CA PHE A 109 7.58 14.39 -4.17
C PHE A 109 6.91 13.05 -4.41
N ALA A 110 7.27 12.33 -5.49
CA ALA A 110 6.61 11.11 -5.92
C ALA A 110 6.50 10.05 -4.83
N VAL A 111 7.58 9.85 -4.08
CA VAL A 111 7.63 8.87 -2.99
C VAL A 111 6.79 9.32 -1.80
N GLU A 112 6.89 10.60 -1.41
CA GLU A 112 6.15 11.15 -0.27
C GLU A 112 4.64 11.13 -0.52
N ALA A 113 4.20 11.57 -1.70
CA ALA A 113 2.80 11.54 -2.09
C ALA A 113 2.25 10.11 -2.22
N GLY A 114 3.03 9.20 -2.81
CA GLY A 114 2.63 7.80 -2.96
C GLY A 114 2.58 7.04 -1.63
N VAL A 115 3.38 7.43 -0.64
CA VAL A 115 3.31 6.91 0.74
C VAL A 115 2.15 7.54 1.51
N ALA A 116 1.95 8.84 1.37
CA ALA A 116 0.90 9.57 2.06
C ALA A 116 -0.50 9.18 1.57
N ALA A 117 -0.66 8.82 0.30
CA ALA A 117 -1.96 8.43 -0.26
C ALA A 117 -2.63 7.24 0.47
N PRO A 118 -2.01 6.05 0.59
CA PRO A 118 -2.63 4.92 1.29
C PRO A 118 -2.82 5.18 2.80
N LEU A 119 -1.88 5.91 3.44
CA LEU A 119 -1.98 6.25 4.86
C LEU A 119 -3.08 7.27 5.13
N GLY A 120 -3.13 8.34 4.33
CA GLY A 120 -4.12 9.40 4.40
C GLY A 120 -5.52 8.89 4.07
N TRP A 121 -5.64 8.01 3.07
CA TRP A 121 -6.91 7.35 2.78
C TRP A 121 -7.42 6.53 3.96
N MET A 122 -6.56 5.73 4.58
CA MET A 122 -6.94 4.91 5.71
C MET A 122 -7.29 5.76 6.94
N ALA A 123 -6.54 6.83 7.21
CA ALA A 123 -6.84 7.79 8.26
C ALA A 123 -8.20 8.48 8.03
N LEU A 124 -8.48 8.88 6.79
CA LEU A 124 -9.74 9.51 6.41
C LEU A 124 -10.92 8.55 6.55
N ALA A 125 -10.78 7.32 6.05
CA ALA A 125 -11.80 6.28 6.18
C ALA A 125 -12.13 5.97 7.65
N ARG A 126 -11.13 6.00 8.53
CA ARG A 126 -11.30 5.81 9.97
C ARG A 126 -11.90 7.01 10.69
N ALA A 127 -11.52 8.23 10.30
CA ALA A 127 -12.08 9.45 10.87
C ALA A 127 -13.57 9.62 10.51
N TRP A 128 -13.99 9.13 9.34
CA TRP A 128 -15.35 9.28 8.84
C TRP A 128 -16.28 8.09 9.08
N SER A 129 -15.75 6.95 9.53
CA SER A 129 -16.57 5.78 9.87
C SER A 129 -17.48 6.10 11.05
N GLY A 130 -18.72 6.51 10.76
CA GLY A 130 -19.74 6.83 11.76
C GLY A 130 -20.44 8.18 11.57
N LEU A 131 -20.02 9.03 10.62
CA LEU A 131 -20.61 10.36 10.47
C LEU A 131 -21.66 10.51 9.35
N HIS A 132 -21.54 9.94 8.16
CA HIS A 132 -22.47 10.21 7.03
C HIS A 132 -22.65 9.04 6.05
N ASP A 133 -23.89 8.71 5.68
CA ASP A 133 -24.24 7.59 4.77
C ASP A 133 -23.75 7.79 3.32
N SER A 134 -23.59 9.02 2.85
CA SER A 134 -23.29 9.32 1.45
C SER A 134 -21.81 9.15 1.07
N VAL A 135 -20.89 9.32 2.02
CA VAL A 135 -19.42 9.31 1.77
C VAL A 135 -18.79 7.95 2.10
N THR A 136 -19.48 7.18 2.94
CA THR A 136 -19.09 5.83 3.36
C THR A 136 -18.78 4.89 2.19
N PRO A 137 -19.58 4.82 1.10
CA PRO A 137 -19.32 3.91 -0.02
C PRO A 137 -17.99 4.16 -0.73
N VAL A 138 -17.60 5.44 -0.83
CA VAL A 138 -16.34 5.85 -1.45
C VAL A 138 -15.18 5.47 -0.54
N LEU A 139 -15.25 5.83 0.74
CA LEU A 139 -14.16 5.57 1.70
C LEU A 139 -13.94 4.07 1.94
N THR A 140 -14.99 3.26 1.84
CA THR A 140 -14.92 1.80 1.93
C THR A 140 -14.68 1.12 0.58
N ALA A 141 -14.45 1.86 -0.53
CA ALA A 141 -14.29 1.25 -1.86
C ALA A 141 -13.15 0.23 -1.93
N TYR A 142 -12.10 0.41 -1.13
CA TYR A 142 -11.01 -0.57 -1.00
C TYR A 142 -11.45 -1.88 -0.35
N GLN A 143 -12.49 -1.84 0.48
CA GLN A 143 -13.05 -2.99 1.18
C GLN A 143 -14.18 -3.63 0.37
N SER A 144 -15.07 -2.84 -0.24
CA SER A 144 -16.22 -3.33 -1.03
C SER A 144 -15.86 -3.72 -2.45
N HIS A 145 -14.98 -2.97 -3.13
CA HIS A 145 -14.59 -3.18 -4.52
C HIS A 145 -13.07 -3.10 -4.76
N PRO A 146 -12.25 -3.86 -4.00
CA PRO A 146 -10.78 -3.77 -4.08
C PRO A 146 -10.22 -3.99 -5.47
N TRP A 147 -10.81 -4.91 -6.24
CA TRP A 147 -10.33 -5.26 -7.57
C TRP A 147 -10.62 -4.17 -8.61
N VAL A 148 -11.73 -3.45 -8.46
CA VAL A 148 -12.05 -2.29 -9.31
C VAL A 148 -11.04 -1.18 -9.02
N VAL A 149 -10.80 -0.87 -7.74
CA VAL A 149 -9.79 0.12 -7.34
C VAL A 149 -8.40 -0.27 -7.86
N THR A 150 -8.04 -1.54 -7.74
CA THR A 150 -6.77 -2.07 -8.26
C THR A 150 -6.65 -1.89 -9.76
N ALA A 151 -7.70 -2.21 -10.53
CA ALA A 151 -7.71 -2.08 -11.98
C ALA A 151 -7.57 -0.61 -12.41
N VAL A 152 -8.33 0.29 -11.78
CA VAL A 152 -8.27 1.73 -12.04
C VAL A 152 -6.90 2.31 -11.68
N ALA A 153 -6.35 1.96 -10.51
CA ALA A 153 -5.03 2.41 -10.09
C ALA A 153 -3.92 1.86 -11.00
N SER A 154 -4.03 0.61 -11.44
CA SER A 154 -3.07 0.02 -12.39
C SER A 154 -3.13 0.69 -13.76
N ALA A 155 -4.33 1.00 -14.26
CA ALA A 155 -4.50 1.76 -15.50
C ALA A 155 -3.91 3.17 -15.36
N ALA A 156 -4.18 3.87 -14.25
CA ALA A 156 -3.59 5.16 -13.96
C ALA A 156 -2.06 5.09 -13.87
N LEU A 157 -1.51 4.08 -13.22
CA LEU A 157 -0.06 3.84 -13.17
C LEU A 157 0.54 3.67 -14.57
N LEU A 158 -0.10 2.88 -15.44
CA LEU A 158 0.37 2.68 -16.82
C LEU A 158 0.32 3.98 -17.63
N MET A 159 -0.75 4.76 -17.51
CA MET A 159 -0.91 6.05 -18.21
C MET A 159 0.05 7.13 -17.69
N GLY A 160 0.34 7.14 -16.38
CA GLY A 160 1.29 8.08 -15.80
C GLY A 160 2.72 7.85 -16.29
N ARG A 161 3.06 6.59 -16.62
CA ARG A 161 4.40 6.21 -17.11
C ARG A 161 4.65 6.52 -18.58
N SER A 162 3.61 6.83 -19.35
CA SER A 162 3.74 7.23 -20.77
C SER A 162 3.86 8.74 -20.97
N ARG A 163 3.90 9.52 -19.88
CA ARG A 163 4.15 10.97 -19.90
C ARG A 163 5.62 11.26 -19.69
#